data_AF-A0A1H6FDR7-F1
#
_entry.id   AF-A0A1H6FDR7-F1
#
_cell.length_a   1.000
_cell.length_b   1.000
_cell.length_c   1.000
_cell.angle_alpha   90.00
_cell.angle_beta   90.00
_cell.angle_gamma   90.00
#
_symmetry.space_group_name_H-M   'P 1'
#
loop_
_entity.id
_entity.type
_entity.pdbx_description
1 polymer ?
#
loop_
_entity_poly.entity_id
_entity_poly.type
_entity_poly.pdbx_seq_one_letter_code
_entity_poly.pdbx_strand_id
1 'polypeptide(L)'
;MQKRMILPALCGLLFSSLLHAAQTCLPEVAPTTPTAEFSLHQDGTVSHQRTELMWDRCSWGQSGENCEQGTAGEYTWDKALPQAEIANSQAYKGYTDWRLPTKRELASIVEYQCYDPAINETVFPTMSLLTL
;
A
#
# COMPACT_ATOMS: atom_id res chain seq x y z
N MET A 1 -55.67 41.80 2.00
CA MET A 1 -55.35 40.34 1.98
C MET A 1 -54.32 40.16 0.86
N GLN A 2 -53.14 39.53 1.00
CA GLN A 2 -52.61 38.59 1.98
C GLN A 2 -51.24 39.02 2.53
N LYS A 3 -51.01 38.71 3.81
CA LYS A 3 -49.73 38.79 4.54
C LYS A 3 -49.06 37.40 4.48
N ARG A 4 -47.73 37.31 4.32
CA ARG A 4 -46.95 36.10 4.64
C ARG A 4 -45.62 36.44 5.31
N MET A 5 -45.26 35.56 6.24
CA MET A 5 -44.43 35.75 7.44
C MET A 5 -43.07 35.03 7.28
N ILE A 6 -42.07 35.48 8.04
CA ILE A 6 -40.67 35.03 8.08
C ILE A 6 -40.56 33.60 8.65
N LEU A 7 -39.60 32.81 8.17
CA LEU A 7 -38.91 31.80 9.00
C LEU A 7 -37.41 31.72 8.63
N PRO A 8 -36.48 31.93 9.59
CA PRO A 8 -35.06 31.70 9.42
C PRO A 8 -34.63 30.39 10.11
N ALA A 9 -33.99 29.48 9.38
CA ALA A 9 -33.28 28.28 9.89
C ALA A 9 -32.85 27.47 8.64
N LEU A 10 -31.67 26.91 8.45
CA LEU A 10 -30.53 26.57 9.28
C LEU A 10 -29.36 26.51 8.26
N CYS A 11 -28.31 27.33 8.40
CA CYS A 11 -26.98 26.86 8.83
C CYS A 11 -26.67 25.38 8.53
N GLY A 12 -25.57 25.16 7.82
CA GLY A 12 -24.82 23.90 7.89
C GLY A 12 -24.83 23.09 6.60
N LEU A 13 -23.85 23.39 5.77
CA LEU A 13 -23.20 22.50 4.81
C LEU A 13 -23.47 21.01 5.11
N LEU A 14 -24.23 20.34 4.25
CA LEU A 14 -24.06 18.90 4.08
C LEU A 14 -22.73 18.70 3.32
N PHE A 15 -21.61 18.87 4.02
CA PHE A 15 -20.42 18.11 3.66
C PHE A 15 -20.80 16.67 3.96
N SER A 16 -21.39 15.99 2.96
CA SER A 16 -21.37 14.54 2.90
C SER A 16 -19.91 14.16 2.98
N SER A 17 -19.46 13.75 4.17
CA SER A 17 -18.13 13.20 4.36
C SER A 17 -18.07 11.93 3.52
N LEU A 18 -17.45 12.05 2.34
CA LEU A 18 -16.94 10.90 1.61
C LEU A 18 -15.98 10.20 2.59
N LEU A 19 -16.34 8.98 3.00
CA LEU A 19 -15.43 8.08 3.70
C LEU A 19 -14.25 7.85 2.75
N HIS A 20 -13.15 8.56 2.96
CA HIS A 20 -11.88 8.28 2.34
C HIS A 20 -11.30 7.07 3.08
N ALA A 21 -11.11 5.94 2.41
CA ALA A 21 -10.18 4.92 2.90
C ALA A 21 -8.76 5.38 2.51
N ALA A 22 -8.29 6.44 3.16
CA ALA A 22 -6.92 6.89 3.08
C ALA A 22 -6.13 6.27 4.23
N GLN A 23 -4.83 6.04 4.03
CA GLN A 23 -3.95 5.59 5.10
C GLN A 23 -4.10 6.45 6.35
N THR A 24 -4.26 5.80 7.51
CA THR A 24 -4.34 6.54 8.78
C THR A 24 -2.97 6.74 9.41
N CYS A 25 -2.56 8.00 9.58
CA CYS A 25 -1.22 8.40 10.06
C CYS A 25 -1.27 9.38 11.25
N LEU A 26 -0.22 9.32 12.08
CA LEU A 26 -0.01 10.19 13.24
C LEU A 26 0.90 11.38 12.84
N PRO A 27 0.39 12.62 12.76
CA PRO A 27 1.15 13.75 12.23
C PRO A 27 2.34 14.18 13.10
N GLU A 28 2.35 13.79 14.37
CA GLU A 28 3.42 14.12 15.33
C GLU A 28 4.60 13.13 15.29
N VAL A 29 4.41 11.98 14.63
CA VAL A 29 5.45 10.94 14.48
C VAL A 29 6.16 11.18 13.16
N ALA A 30 7.49 11.11 13.15
CA ALA A 30 8.24 11.18 11.90
C ALA A 30 8.07 9.88 11.08
N PRO A 31 8.06 9.93 9.73
CA PRO A 31 8.06 8.73 8.91
C PRO A 31 9.24 7.83 9.24
N THR A 32 8.97 6.54 9.43
CA THR A 32 9.98 5.53 9.72
C THR A 32 10.51 4.84 8.48
N THR A 33 9.79 4.97 7.36
CA THR A 33 10.18 4.47 6.04
C THR A 33 10.06 5.58 4.99
N PRO A 34 10.84 6.68 5.12
CA PRO A 34 10.73 7.80 4.21
C PRO A 34 11.00 7.37 2.76
N THR A 35 10.19 7.83 1.82
CA THR A 35 10.27 7.45 0.40
C THR A 35 11.68 7.65 -0.21
N ALA A 36 12.45 8.60 0.30
CA ALA A 36 13.82 8.87 -0.12
C ALA A 36 14.80 7.70 0.12
N GLU A 37 14.50 6.78 1.04
CA GLU A 37 15.28 5.56 1.28
C GLU A 37 15.03 4.46 0.23
N PHE A 38 14.08 4.68 -0.69
CA PHE A 38 13.66 3.72 -1.69
C PHE A 38 13.99 4.20 -3.10
N SER A 39 14.46 3.28 -3.93
CA SER A 39 14.69 3.49 -5.36
C SER A 39 13.71 2.63 -6.15
N LEU A 40 12.71 3.27 -6.76
CA LEU A 40 11.68 2.62 -7.57
C LEU A 40 12.23 2.23 -8.95
N HIS A 41 11.89 1.04 -9.41
CA HIS A 41 12.32 0.50 -10.70
C HIS A 41 11.17 0.38 -11.69
N GLN A 42 11.48 0.41 -12.98
CA GLN A 42 10.48 0.35 -14.07
C GLN A 42 9.77 -1.01 -14.17
N ASP A 43 10.39 -2.06 -13.64
CA ASP A 43 9.84 -3.42 -13.59
C ASP A 43 8.83 -3.61 -12.44
N GLY A 44 8.56 -2.55 -11.66
CA GLY A 44 7.66 -2.60 -10.51
C GLY A 44 8.28 -3.24 -9.27
N THR A 45 9.61 -3.31 -9.18
CA THR A 45 10.35 -3.60 -7.94
C THR A 45 10.82 -2.31 -7.27
N VAL A 46 11.34 -2.43 -6.05
CA VAL A 46 11.93 -1.32 -5.30
C VAL A 46 13.15 -1.79 -4.53
N SER A 47 14.25 -1.03 -4.60
CA SER A 47 15.41 -1.22 -3.72
C SER A 47 15.30 -0.35 -2.48
N HIS A 48 15.54 -0.95 -1.32
CA HIS A 48 15.58 -0.27 -0.03
C HIS A 48 17.04 -0.06 0.40
N GLN A 49 17.51 1.20 0.35
CA GLN A 49 18.93 1.56 0.51
C GLN A 49 19.49 1.13 1.87
N ARG A 50 18.70 1.25 2.93
CA ARG A 50 19.13 0.93 4.30
C ARG A 50 19.40 -0.55 4.54
N THR A 51 18.68 -1.45 3.87
CA THR A 51 18.86 -2.89 4.05
C THR A 51 19.50 -3.58 2.84
N GLU A 52 19.73 -2.85 1.75
CA GLU A 52 20.22 -3.39 0.48
C GLU A 52 19.34 -4.54 -0.06
N LEU A 53 18.05 -4.51 0.26
CA LEU A 53 17.08 -5.50 -0.21
C LEU A 53 16.26 -4.92 -1.36
N MET A 54 15.90 -5.78 -2.31
CA MET A 54 14.90 -5.49 -3.33
C MET A 54 13.59 -6.19 -2.98
N TRP A 55 12.49 -5.50 -3.23
CA TRP A 55 11.14 -5.97 -2.96
C TRP A 55 10.29 -5.89 -4.23
N ASP A 56 9.35 -6.82 -4.38
CA ASP A 56 8.19 -6.55 -5.23
C ASP A 56 7.32 -5.50 -4.53
N ARG A 57 6.83 -4.52 -5.29
CA ARG A 57 5.92 -3.48 -4.77
C ARG A 57 4.52 -4.04 -4.52
N CYS A 58 4.13 -5.06 -5.29
CA CYS A 58 2.82 -5.70 -5.17
C CYS A 58 2.90 -7.03 -4.43
N SER A 59 1.80 -7.40 -3.77
CA SER A 59 1.67 -8.75 -3.22
C SER A 59 1.69 -9.78 -4.34
N TRP A 60 2.22 -10.98 -4.07
CA TRP A 60 2.25 -12.05 -5.06
C TRP A 60 0.85 -12.36 -5.60
N GLY A 61 0.71 -12.41 -6.93
CA GLY A 61 -0.57 -12.53 -7.62
C GLY A 61 -1.21 -11.19 -8.04
N GLN A 62 -0.64 -10.05 -7.61
CA GLN A 62 -1.01 -8.72 -8.07
C GLN A 62 0.05 -8.10 -8.97
N SER A 63 -0.37 -7.15 -9.80
CA SER A 63 0.47 -6.39 -10.71
C SER A 63 -0.21 -5.06 -11.09
N GLY A 64 0.43 -4.26 -11.94
CA GLY A 64 0.00 -2.90 -12.25
C GLY A 64 0.78 -1.85 -11.45
N GLU A 65 0.59 -0.58 -11.81
CA GLU A 65 1.30 0.52 -11.16
C GLU A 65 0.86 0.70 -9.69
N ASN A 66 -0.41 0.38 -9.40
CA ASN A 66 -1.06 0.51 -8.11
C ASN A 66 -1.55 -0.86 -7.57
N CYS A 67 -0.97 -1.96 -8.07
CA CYS A 67 -1.36 -3.33 -7.70
C CYS A 67 -2.84 -3.64 -7.95
N GLU A 68 -3.44 -3.00 -8.96
CA GLU A 68 -4.86 -3.06 -9.28
C GLU A 68 -5.25 -4.29 -10.13
N GLN A 69 -4.27 -4.99 -10.70
CA GLN A 69 -4.50 -6.15 -11.56
C GLN A 69 -4.21 -7.44 -10.79
N GLY A 70 -5.08 -8.43 -10.93
CA GLY A 70 -4.96 -9.71 -10.22
C GLY A 70 -5.44 -9.64 -8.77
N THR A 71 -5.16 -10.69 -8.01
CA THR A 71 -5.58 -10.82 -6.61
C THR A 71 -4.40 -11.31 -5.79
N ALA A 72 -4.20 -10.73 -4.61
CA ALA A 72 -3.17 -11.18 -3.70
C ALA A 72 -3.44 -12.64 -3.31
N GLY A 73 -2.44 -13.50 -3.48
CA GLY A 73 -2.55 -14.89 -3.08
C GLY A 73 -2.47 -15.03 -1.56
N GLU A 74 -3.36 -15.84 -0.99
CA GLU A 74 -3.34 -16.20 0.42
C GLU A 74 -2.68 -17.56 0.60
N TYR A 75 -1.64 -17.61 1.44
CA TYR A 75 -0.87 -18.82 1.67
C TYR A 75 -0.56 -19.00 3.15
N THR A 76 -0.61 -20.24 3.62
CA THR A 76 0.12 -20.62 4.82
C THR A 76 1.62 -20.57 4.55
N TRP A 77 2.44 -20.46 5.61
CA TRP A 77 3.89 -20.31 5.48
C TRP A 77 4.53 -21.42 4.61
N ASP A 78 4.12 -22.68 4.80
CA ASP A 78 4.61 -23.83 4.02
C ASP A 78 4.21 -23.76 2.53
N LYS A 79 3.09 -23.11 2.21
CA LYS A 79 2.62 -22.91 0.83
C LYS A 79 3.19 -21.67 0.17
N ALA A 80 3.67 -20.71 0.95
CA ALA A 80 4.34 -19.51 0.45
C ALA A 80 5.76 -19.79 -0.05
N LEU A 81 6.50 -20.68 0.63
CA LEU A 81 7.88 -21.04 0.25
C LEU A 81 8.04 -21.45 -1.23
N PRO A 82 7.25 -22.38 -1.79
CA PRO A 82 7.38 -22.76 -3.19
C PRO A 82 7.01 -21.63 -4.18
N GLN A 83 6.33 -20.56 -3.76
CA GLN A 83 6.03 -19.43 -4.65
C GLN A 83 7.30 -18.68 -5.07
N ALA A 84 8.28 -18.57 -4.18
CA ALA A 84 9.58 -17.99 -4.52
C ALA A 84 10.30 -18.81 -5.59
N GLU A 85 10.27 -20.14 -5.49
CA GLU A 85 10.86 -21.03 -6.50
C GLU A 85 10.14 -20.91 -7.85
N ILE A 86 8.82 -20.74 -7.84
CA ILE A 86 8.04 -20.48 -9.05
C ILE A 86 8.51 -19.16 -9.69
N ALA A 87 8.60 -18.07 -8.91
CA ALA A 87 9.08 -16.78 -9.40
C ALA A 87 10.49 -16.89 -10.01
N ASN A 88 11.38 -17.64 -9.35
CA ASN A 88 12.74 -17.88 -9.84
C ASN A 88 12.78 -18.67 -11.14
N SER A 89 12.00 -19.74 -11.23
CA SER A 89 11.93 -20.57 -12.45
C SER A 89 11.41 -19.79 -13.67
N GLN A 90 10.63 -18.73 -13.43
CA GLN A 90 10.04 -17.88 -14.46
C GLN A 90 10.88 -16.64 -14.77
N ALA A 91 12.01 -16.45 -14.07
CA ALA A 91 12.75 -15.19 -14.09
C ALA A 91 11.82 -13.97 -13.89
N TYR A 92 10.93 -14.07 -12.90
CA TYR A 92 9.89 -13.07 -12.66
C TYR A 92 10.51 -11.68 -12.48
N LYS A 93 9.99 -10.71 -13.25
CA LYS A 93 10.52 -9.34 -13.37
C LYS A 93 12.00 -9.24 -13.77
N GLY A 94 12.55 -10.30 -14.38
CA GLY A 94 13.95 -10.37 -14.81
C GLY A 94 14.91 -10.93 -13.77
N TYR A 95 14.44 -11.37 -12.59
CA TYR A 95 15.27 -11.87 -11.50
C TYR A 95 14.97 -13.32 -11.16
N THR A 96 16.00 -14.03 -10.65
CA THR A 96 15.96 -15.48 -10.37
C THR A 96 16.39 -15.83 -8.95
N ASP A 97 16.45 -14.85 -8.06
CA ASP A 97 16.91 -14.95 -6.67
C ASP A 97 15.86 -14.46 -5.64
N TRP A 98 14.58 -14.50 -6.03
CA TRP A 98 13.44 -14.27 -5.15
C TRP A 98 13.41 -15.26 -3.98
N ARG A 99 13.03 -14.74 -2.81
CA ARG A 99 12.80 -15.52 -1.59
C ARG A 99 11.73 -14.86 -0.73
N LEU A 100 11.17 -15.60 0.21
CA LEU A 100 10.37 -14.97 1.26
C LEU A 100 11.24 -14.12 2.18
N PRO A 101 10.74 -12.95 2.64
CA PRO A 101 11.43 -12.16 3.64
C PRO A 101 11.36 -12.85 5.00
N THR A 102 12.40 -12.64 5.81
CA THR A 102 12.35 -12.94 7.23
C THR A 102 11.49 -11.90 7.96
N LYS A 103 11.05 -12.21 9.18
CA LYS A 103 10.30 -11.26 10.02
C LYS A 103 11.04 -9.93 10.24
N ARG A 104 12.38 -9.96 10.37
CA ARG A 104 13.19 -8.74 10.60
C ARG A 104 13.27 -7.87 9.35
N GLU A 105 13.37 -8.48 8.18
CA GLU A 105 13.40 -7.76 6.90
C GLU A 105 12.04 -7.13 6.63
N LEU A 106 10.95 -7.86 6.86
CA LEU A 106 9.60 -7.31 6.72
C LEU A 106 9.38 -6.13 7.67
N ALA A 107 9.84 -6.24 8.93
CA ALA A 107 9.76 -5.15 9.89
C ALA A 107 10.55 -3.90 9.46
N SER A 108 11.52 -4.02 8.56
CA SER A 108 12.33 -2.88 8.09
C SER A 108 11.59 -1.93 7.15
N ILE A 109 10.47 -2.38 6.57
CA ILE A 109 9.60 -1.63 5.65
C ILE A 109 8.22 -1.31 6.25
N VAL A 110 8.01 -1.57 7.55
CA VAL A 110 6.79 -1.15 8.26
C VAL A 110 6.86 0.35 8.53
N GLU A 111 5.81 1.07 8.16
CA GLU A 111 5.66 2.50 8.44
C GLU A 111 4.95 2.70 9.78
N TYR A 112 5.68 2.96 10.85
CA TYR A 112 5.14 3.18 12.20
C TYR A 112 4.50 4.56 12.42
N GLN A 113 4.64 5.50 11.49
CA GLN A 113 3.83 6.73 11.50
C GLN A 113 2.35 6.40 11.23
N CYS A 114 2.06 5.31 10.53
CA CYS A 114 0.73 4.96 10.06
C CYS A 114 0.34 3.54 10.48
N TYR A 115 -0.96 3.21 10.46
CA TYR A 115 -1.40 1.91 10.98
C TYR A 115 -2.53 1.23 10.20
N ASP A 116 -3.13 1.91 9.22
CA ASP A 116 -4.18 1.34 8.39
C ASP A 116 -4.06 1.86 6.94
N PRO A 117 -3.17 1.29 6.12
CA PRO A 117 -2.16 0.28 6.46
C PRO A 117 -0.87 0.87 7.08
N ALA A 118 -0.08 0.02 7.74
CA ALA A 118 1.22 0.36 8.32
C ALA A 118 2.39 0.20 7.33
N ILE A 119 2.27 0.78 6.13
CA ILE A 119 3.28 0.69 5.06
C ILE A 119 3.35 2.00 4.29
N ASN A 120 4.51 2.36 3.72
CA ASN A 120 4.59 3.54 2.86
C ASN A 120 3.84 3.28 1.54
N GLU A 121 2.61 3.80 1.42
CA GLU A 121 1.75 3.59 0.24
C GLU A 121 2.27 4.24 -1.05
N THR A 122 3.19 5.20 -0.94
CA THR A 122 3.88 5.74 -2.14
C THR A 122 4.82 4.69 -2.75
N VAL A 123 5.42 3.86 -1.89
CA VAL A 123 6.39 2.83 -2.30
C VAL A 123 5.71 1.48 -2.57
N PHE A 124 4.84 1.04 -1.66
CA PHE A 124 4.10 -0.21 -1.71
C PHE A 124 2.61 0.09 -1.81
N PRO A 125 2.09 0.32 -3.03
CA PRO A 125 0.68 0.63 -3.19
C PRO A 125 -0.15 -0.59 -2.77
N THR A 126 -1.08 -0.37 -1.85
CA THR A 126 -2.16 -1.33 -1.64
C THR A 126 -3.23 -1.06 -2.70
N MET A 127 -4.00 -2.07 -3.10
CA MET A 127 -5.15 -1.84 -3.97
C MET A 127 -6.07 -0.84 -3.25
N SER A 128 -5.98 0.44 -3.62
CA SER A 128 -6.92 1.45 -3.18
C SER A 128 -8.29 1.03 -3.71
N LEU A 129 -9.15 0.51 -2.82
CA LEU A 129 -10.52 0.04 -3.09
C LEU A 129 -11.48 1.19 -3.48
N LEU A 130 -11.07 2.09 -4.37
CA LEU A 130 -11.86 3.21 -4.87
C LEU A 130 -11.77 3.35 -6.40
N THR A 131 -12.04 2.26 -7.11
CA THR A 131 -12.55 2.32 -8.50
C THR A 131 -13.52 1.17 -8.77
N LEU A 132 -14.69 1.18 -8.11
CA LEU A 132 -15.94 0.65 -8.65
C LEU A 132 -17.10 1.57 -8.23
#